data_AF-A0A504JDB5-F1
#
_entry.id   AF-A0A504JDB5-F1
#
_cell.length_a   1.000
_cell.length_b   1.000
_cell.length_c   1.000
_cell.angle_alpha   90.00
_cell.angle_beta   90.00
_cell.angle_gamma   90.00
#
_symmetry.space_group_name_H-M   'P 1'
#
loop_
_entity.id
_entity.type
_entity.pdbx_description
1 polymer ?
#
loop_
_entity_poly.entity_id
_entity_poly.type
_entity_poly.pdbx_seq_one_letter_code
_entity_poly.pdbx_strand_id
1 'polypeptide(L)'
;MKVLLSNFYCISKNRLLIVFLLFSCVVVAQQSFQLPKGKKSDKIRFQLANNLIVIPVTINGIELSFILDTGVGSTIIFSVDNKESLELKNASKIRLKGLGNNEPVEAIRSINNEVRIGRSTSFNHKVYLILDESVNFSPRMGFPIHGIIGYDFFKDFILEINYAQKVIRVNDPDQYVYKKCKNCYQTKIGFRNQRKRPFLKAKYKSGEKLIDINLLLDSGSGSSLWLFENKNKGIVVTKGSFRDFLGKGFNGDIYGQKTKIEELHIGDFKLKEVTTSFPDSVYIQGISSEKRQGSLGGNVLRRFNLIVDYPNERISFKKNGFFSKPFHYNMSGLTIQHTGFTAVTDYSEKDRVYLGINKKISKKTLELSNLFVLRPNYEISDVRPNSPADLAGLKKGDVILEINGKKGYEYKLSDLNELFYYEEGKKIKMKIRRLGIEIRYQFILKKVI
;
A
#
# COMPACT_ATOMS: atom_id res chain seq x y z
N MET A 1 -45.83 68.49 6.95
CA MET A 1 -44.97 67.71 7.86
C MET A 1 -45.34 66.20 7.93
N LYS A 2 -45.78 65.57 6.83
CA LYS A 2 -46.14 64.13 6.81
C LYS A 2 -45.65 63.33 5.58
N VAL A 3 -44.89 63.96 4.66
CA VAL A 3 -44.42 63.29 3.42
C VAL A 3 -42.91 63.02 3.43
N LEU A 4 -42.16 63.57 4.39
CA LEU A 4 -40.70 63.37 4.48
C LEU A 4 -40.27 62.22 5.41
N LEU A 5 -41.21 61.61 6.17
CA LEU A 5 -40.91 60.54 7.13
C LEU A 5 -41.11 59.11 6.57
N SER A 6 -41.83 58.93 5.45
CA SER A 6 -42.01 57.58 4.87
C SER A 6 -40.81 57.10 4.05
N ASN A 7 -40.01 58.03 3.50
CA ASN A 7 -38.85 57.68 2.68
C ASN A 7 -37.60 57.30 3.49
N PHE A 8 -37.47 57.73 4.74
CA PHE A 8 -36.33 57.35 5.59
C PHE A 8 -36.47 55.95 6.20
N TYR A 9 -37.68 55.47 6.43
CA TYR A 9 -37.93 54.14 7.01
C TYR A 9 -37.81 53.01 5.97
N CYS A 10 -38.00 53.31 4.68
CA CYS A 10 -37.89 52.33 3.60
C CYS A 10 -36.44 52.17 3.11
N ILE A 11 -35.62 53.23 3.18
CA ILE A 11 -34.21 53.19 2.77
C ILE A 11 -33.32 52.49 3.83
N SER A 12 -33.67 52.57 5.11
CA SER A 12 -32.92 51.90 6.19
C SER A 12 -33.18 50.39 6.27
N LYS A 13 -34.40 49.92 5.99
CA LYS A 13 -34.73 48.48 5.92
C LYS A 13 -34.06 47.76 4.75
N ASN A 14 -33.95 48.42 3.58
CA ASN A 14 -33.31 47.81 2.41
C ASN A 14 -31.78 47.76 2.49
N ARG A 15 -31.12 48.70 3.20
CA ARG A 15 -29.67 48.63 3.42
C ARG A 15 -29.28 47.54 4.43
N LEU A 16 -30.10 47.29 5.46
CA LEU A 16 -29.84 46.17 6.38
C LEU A 16 -29.98 44.80 5.70
N LEU A 17 -30.93 44.65 4.78
CA LEU A 17 -31.12 43.40 4.03
C LEU A 17 -29.95 43.11 3.08
N ILE A 18 -29.39 44.14 2.44
CA ILE A 18 -28.22 44.02 1.55
C ILE A 18 -26.94 43.72 2.34
N VAL A 19 -26.79 44.26 3.55
CA VAL A 19 -25.67 43.91 4.44
C VAL A 19 -25.79 42.47 4.96
N PHE A 20 -27.01 41.96 5.19
CA PHE A 20 -27.23 40.56 5.57
C PHE A 20 -27.03 39.58 4.39
N LEU A 21 -27.37 40.00 3.16
CA LEU A 21 -27.11 39.24 1.93
C LEU A 21 -25.62 39.25 1.50
N LEU A 22 -24.84 40.26 1.88
CA LEU A 22 -23.38 40.27 1.71
C LEU A 22 -22.65 39.46 2.80
N PHE A 23 -23.36 39.08 3.87
CA PHE A 23 -22.87 38.20 4.94
C PHE A 23 -23.35 36.76 4.82
N SER A 24 -23.90 36.35 3.67
CA SER A 24 -23.87 34.95 3.29
C SER A 24 -22.41 34.60 3.01
N CYS A 25 -21.63 34.39 4.08
CA CYS A 25 -20.42 33.62 4.03
C CYS A 25 -20.75 32.41 3.19
N VAL A 26 -20.13 32.32 2.02
CA VAL A 26 -20.05 31.08 1.29
C VAL A 26 -19.28 30.16 2.22
N VAL A 27 -19.99 29.47 3.11
CA VAL A 27 -19.47 28.33 3.83
C VAL A 27 -19.33 27.29 2.73
N VAL A 28 -18.23 27.39 1.98
CA VAL A 28 -17.76 26.29 1.18
C VAL A 28 -17.54 25.20 2.23
N ALA A 29 -18.45 24.23 2.28
CA ALA A 29 -18.24 23.00 3.00
C ALA A 29 -17.05 22.31 2.34
N GLN A 30 -15.83 22.68 2.75
CA GLN A 30 -14.62 22.24 2.08
C GLN A 30 -14.42 20.76 2.41
N GLN A 31 -14.28 19.97 1.34
CA GLN A 31 -13.87 18.55 1.37
C GLN A 31 -12.36 18.45 1.68
N SER A 32 -11.87 19.20 2.66
CA SER A 32 -10.48 19.22 3.08
C SER A 32 -10.32 18.54 4.43
N PHE A 33 -9.18 17.91 4.64
CA PHE A 33 -8.75 17.53 5.98
C PHE A 33 -8.26 18.76 6.73
N GLN A 34 -8.60 18.84 8.00
CA GLN A 34 -8.18 19.91 8.89
C GLN A 34 -7.57 19.32 10.16
N LEU A 35 -6.48 19.93 10.63
CA LEU A 35 -5.93 19.66 11.96
C LEU A 35 -6.80 20.34 13.03
N PRO A 36 -6.77 19.86 14.29
CA PRO A 36 -7.50 20.51 15.37
C PRO A 36 -7.06 21.97 15.52
N LYS A 37 -7.99 22.87 15.85
CA LYS A 37 -7.71 24.30 16.00
C LYS A 37 -6.48 24.54 16.89
N GLY A 38 -5.56 25.39 16.41
CA GLY A 38 -4.32 25.73 17.11
C GLY A 38 -3.22 24.67 17.08
N LYS A 39 -3.38 23.55 16.36
CA LYS A 39 -2.33 22.52 16.20
C LYS A 39 -1.64 22.66 14.85
N LYS A 40 -0.32 22.86 14.91
CA LYS A 40 0.60 22.96 13.76
C LYS A 40 0.88 21.64 13.05
N SER A 41 0.84 20.55 13.81
CA SER A 41 1.21 19.23 13.29
C SER A 41 0.60 18.11 14.09
N ASP A 42 0.52 16.96 13.44
CA ASP A 42 0.20 15.67 14.04
C ASP A 42 1.21 14.59 13.66
N LYS A 43 1.33 13.57 14.52
CA LYS A 43 2.27 12.45 14.34
C LYS A 43 1.49 11.14 14.30
N ILE A 44 1.55 10.47 13.16
CA ILE A 44 0.85 9.21 12.90
C ILE A 44 1.88 8.09 12.80
N ARG A 45 1.69 7.02 13.56
CA ARG A 45 2.47 5.78 13.41
C ARG A 45 1.85 4.94 12.30
N PHE A 46 2.68 4.28 11.51
CA PHE A 46 2.21 3.41 10.45
C PHE A 46 2.85 2.02 10.54
N GLN A 47 2.20 1.04 9.93
CA GLN A 47 2.79 -0.27 9.69
C GLN A 47 3.40 -0.30 8.29
N LEU A 48 4.59 -0.90 8.16
CA LEU A 48 5.26 -1.09 6.88
C LEU A 48 5.17 -2.57 6.52
N ALA A 49 4.46 -2.91 5.46
CA ALA A 49 4.32 -4.28 4.98
C ALA A 49 4.43 -4.33 3.46
N ASN A 50 5.25 -5.24 2.93
CA ASN A 50 5.52 -5.33 1.49
C ASN A 50 5.88 -3.97 0.85
N ASN A 51 6.59 -3.12 1.60
CA ASN A 51 6.96 -1.74 1.25
C ASN A 51 5.82 -0.71 1.20
N LEU A 52 4.60 -1.11 1.52
CA LEU A 52 3.42 -0.24 1.59
C LEU A 52 3.27 0.33 2.99
N ILE A 53 2.88 1.61 3.05
CA ILE A 53 2.51 2.30 4.28
C ILE A 53 1.05 1.99 4.57
N VAL A 54 0.78 1.42 5.74
CA VAL A 54 -0.58 1.17 6.23
C VAL A 54 -0.85 2.01 7.47
N ILE A 55 -1.94 2.79 7.43
CA ILE A 55 -2.38 3.69 8.48
C ILE A 55 -3.82 3.35 8.92
N PRO A 56 -4.17 3.59 10.20
CA PRO A 56 -5.56 3.56 10.65
C PRO A 56 -6.30 4.79 10.12
N VAL A 57 -7.53 4.58 9.66
CA VAL A 57 -8.45 5.60 9.16
C VAL A 57 -9.82 5.30 9.75
N THR A 58 -10.41 6.26 10.47
CA THR A 58 -11.79 6.14 10.95
C THR A 58 -12.73 6.71 9.90
N ILE A 59 -13.73 5.94 9.46
CA ILE A 59 -14.78 6.40 8.54
C ILE A 59 -16.13 6.19 9.22
N ASN A 60 -16.89 7.28 9.40
CA ASN A 60 -18.21 7.26 10.06
C ASN A 60 -18.20 6.48 11.40
N GLY A 61 -17.15 6.64 12.22
CA GLY A 61 -17.00 5.99 13.52
C GLY A 61 -16.29 4.62 13.50
N ILE A 62 -16.11 3.99 12.34
CA ILE A 62 -15.45 2.67 12.23
C ILE A 62 -13.98 2.84 11.88
N GLU A 63 -13.09 2.25 12.69
CA GLU A 63 -11.65 2.22 12.40
C GLU A 63 -11.32 1.12 11.38
N LEU A 64 -10.65 1.53 10.31
CA LEU A 64 -10.28 0.69 9.18
C LEU A 64 -8.78 0.87 8.87
N SER A 65 -8.17 -0.15 8.29
CA SER A 65 -6.75 -0.11 7.86
C SER A 65 -6.63 0.25 6.38
N PHE A 66 -5.87 1.29 6.06
CA PHE A 66 -5.73 1.83 4.71
C PHE A 66 -4.29 1.88 4.24
N ILE A 67 -4.07 1.58 2.96
CA ILE A 67 -2.81 1.88 2.28
C ILE A 67 -2.78 3.38 1.95
N LEU A 68 -1.68 4.05 2.30
CA LEU A 68 -1.42 5.43 1.89
C LEU A 68 -0.72 5.46 0.52
N ASP A 69 -1.43 5.86 -0.51
CA ASP A 69 -1.06 5.71 -1.91
C ASP A 69 -1.09 7.03 -2.71
N THR A 70 0.07 7.53 -3.09
CA THR A 70 0.20 8.69 -3.99
C THR A 70 -0.34 8.45 -5.41
N GLY A 71 -0.51 7.19 -5.82
CA GLY A 71 -0.99 6.74 -7.11
C GLY A 71 -2.50 6.78 -7.31
N VAL A 72 -3.30 7.06 -6.26
CA VAL A 72 -4.77 7.20 -6.37
C VAL A 72 -5.26 8.63 -6.15
N GLY A 73 -6.31 8.98 -6.88
CA GLY A 73 -6.91 10.31 -6.82
C GLY A 73 -8.09 10.44 -5.83
N SER A 74 -8.60 9.32 -5.31
CA SER A 74 -9.73 9.33 -4.39
C SER A 74 -9.65 8.19 -3.39
N THR A 75 -10.39 8.32 -2.29
CA THR A 75 -10.47 7.31 -1.23
C THR A 75 -11.36 6.14 -1.66
N ILE A 76 -10.81 4.92 -1.62
CA ILE A 76 -11.48 3.69 -2.06
C ILE A 76 -11.47 2.68 -0.93
N ILE A 77 -12.61 2.08 -0.64
CA ILE A 77 -12.80 0.94 0.25
C ILE A 77 -13.06 -0.28 -0.65
N PHE A 78 -12.40 -1.40 -0.39
CA PHE A 78 -12.58 -2.64 -1.16
C PHE A 78 -12.71 -3.90 -0.30
N SER A 79 -12.56 -3.79 1.02
CA SER A 79 -12.81 -4.89 1.94
C SER A 79 -13.51 -4.32 3.17
N VAL A 80 -14.74 -4.76 3.41
CA VAL A 80 -15.48 -4.49 4.66
C VAL A 80 -16.15 -5.80 5.06
N ASP A 81 -15.75 -6.34 6.20
CA ASP A 81 -16.24 -7.65 6.67
C ASP A 81 -17.72 -7.59 7.07
N ASN A 82 -18.22 -6.42 7.51
CA ASN A 82 -19.63 -6.18 7.77
C ASN A 82 -20.11 -4.90 7.07
N LYS A 83 -20.56 -5.04 5.82
CA LYS A 83 -21.05 -3.93 4.98
C LYS A 83 -22.25 -3.18 5.58
N GLU A 84 -23.01 -3.81 6.48
CA GLU A 84 -24.18 -3.21 7.14
C GLU A 84 -23.80 -2.19 8.22
N SER A 85 -22.60 -2.31 8.79
CA SER A 85 -22.12 -1.37 9.82
C SER A 85 -21.66 -0.03 9.26
N LEU A 86 -21.31 0.02 7.97
CA LEU A 86 -20.82 1.24 7.33
C LEU A 86 -21.97 1.98 6.66
N GLU A 87 -22.58 2.91 7.39
CA GLU A 87 -23.60 3.80 6.82
C GLU A 87 -22.99 4.68 5.72
N LEU A 88 -23.27 4.34 4.46
CA LEU A 88 -22.88 5.15 3.30
C LEU A 88 -23.95 6.19 2.99
N LYS A 89 -23.54 7.46 2.95
CA LYS A 89 -24.44 8.58 2.66
C LYS A 89 -24.48 8.90 1.17
N ASN A 90 -25.66 9.20 0.63
CA ASN A 90 -25.88 9.69 -0.76
C ASN A 90 -25.17 8.84 -1.83
N ALA A 91 -25.61 7.58 -1.96
CA ALA A 91 -24.96 6.54 -2.76
C ALA A 91 -25.36 6.58 -4.26
N SER A 92 -24.39 6.47 -5.17
CA SER A 92 -24.63 6.25 -6.61
C SER A 92 -23.69 5.18 -7.19
N LYS A 93 -24.17 4.28 -8.05
CA LYS A 93 -23.33 3.26 -8.71
C LYS A 93 -22.42 3.88 -9.79
N ILE A 94 -21.16 3.45 -9.82
CA ILE A 94 -20.15 3.82 -10.81
C ILE A 94 -19.27 2.61 -11.17
N ARG A 95 -18.45 2.75 -12.21
CA ARG A 95 -17.42 1.76 -12.57
C ARG A 95 -16.02 2.34 -12.45
N LEU A 96 -15.11 1.60 -11.83
CA LEU A 96 -13.72 1.96 -11.63
C LEU A 96 -12.81 1.10 -12.50
N LYS A 97 -11.82 1.74 -13.14
CA LYS A 97 -10.80 1.04 -13.93
C LYS A 97 -9.41 1.33 -13.36
N GLY A 98 -8.68 0.26 -13.07
CA GLY A 98 -7.28 0.25 -12.64
C GLY A 98 -6.41 -0.57 -13.59
N LEU A 99 -5.31 -1.11 -13.05
CA LEU A 99 -4.41 -2.01 -13.78
C LEU A 99 -4.91 -3.45 -13.73
N GLY A 100 -4.62 -4.21 -14.79
CA GLY A 100 -5.09 -5.58 -14.98
C GLY A 100 -5.87 -5.74 -16.28
N ASN A 101 -6.37 -6.94 -16.55
CA ASN A 101 -7.07 -7.28 -17.81
C ASN A 101 -8.56 -7.59 -17.62
N ASN A 102 -9.07 -7.58 -16.39
CA ASN A 102 -10.49 -7.84 -16.13
C ASN A 102 -11.34 -6.58 -16.37
N GLU A 103 -12.66 -6.77 -16.48
CA GLU A 103 -13.63 -5.69 -16.65
C GLU A 103 -13.58 -4.65 -15.51
N PRO A 104 -13.97 -3.38 -15.77
CA PRO A 104 -14.09 -2.36 -14.74
C PRO A 104 -14.93 -2.83 -13.55
N VAL A 105 -14.47 -2.51 -12.34
CA VAL A 105 -15.08 -2.96 -11.10
C VAL A 105 -16.23 -2.03 -10.71
N GLU A 106 -17.37 -2.61 -10.31
CA GLU A 106 -18.50 -1.83 -9.81
C GLU A 106 -18.22 -1.27 -8.41
N ALA A 107 -18.57 0.00 -8.21
CA ALA A 107 -18.40 0.68 -6.94
C ALA A 107 -19.58 1.62 -6.62
N ILE A 108 -19.83 1.80 -5.32
CA ILE A 108 -20.74 2.80 -4.79
C ILE A 108 -19.96 4.06 -4.46
N ARG A 109 -20.32 5.18 -5.08
CA ARG A 109 -19.85 6.50 -4.68
C ARG A 109 -20.72 7.00 -3.53
N SER A 110 -20.11 7.35 -2.41
CA SER A 110 -20.74 8.00 -1.25
C SER A 110 -20.10 9.36 -0.99
N ILE A 111 -20.91 10.33 -0.59
CA ILE A 111 -20.49 11.69 -0.22
C ILE A 111 -20.98 12.00 1.21
N ASN A 112 -20.55 13.12 1.79
CA ASN A 112 -20.98 13.54 3.14
C ASN A 112 -20.47 12.64 4.27
N ASN A 113 -19.35 11.93 4.05
CA ASN A 113 -18.75 11.07 5.07
C ASN A 113 -17.83 11.87 5.99
N GLU A 114 -17.70 11.40 7.23
CA GLU A 114 -16.67 11.85 8.16
C GLU A 114 -15.48 10.90 8.07
N VAL A 115 -14.30 11.45 7.79
CA VAL A 115 -13.06 10.66 7.72
C VAL A 115 -12.00 11.28 8.62
N ARG A 116 -11.44 10.47 9.51
CA ARG A 116 -10.41 10.89 10.47
C ARG A 116 -9.14 10.08 10.33
N ILE A 117 -8.01 10.77 10.28
CA ILE A 117 -6.66 10.21 10.16
C ILE A 117 -5.77 10.86 11.20
N GLY A 118 -5.37 10.09 12.21
CA GLY A 118 -4.77 10.64 13.42
C GLY A 118 -5.72 11.63 14.10
N ARG A 119 -5.27 12.88 14.25
CA ARG A 119 -6.07 14.00 14.76
C ARG A 119 -6.68 14.88 13.65
N SER A 120 -6.35 14.63 12.38
CA SER A 120 -6.94 15.36 11.26
C SER A 120 -8.31 14.79 10.87
N THR A 121 -9.26 15.66 10.56
CA THR A 121 -10.64 15.26 10.21
C THR A 121 -11.08 15.97 8.95
N SER A 122 -11.75 15.26 8.05
CA SER A 122 -12.47 15.83 6.92
C SER A 122 -13.97 15.56 7.07
N PHE A 123 -14.75 16.63 6.99
CA PHE A 123 -16.21 16.56 6.90
C PHE A 123 -16.60 16.68 5.43
N ASN A 124 -17.58 15.89 5.01
CA ASN A 124 -18.03 15.78 3.63
C ASN A 124 -17.07 15.09 2.66
N HIS A 125 -16.33 14.12 3.18
CA HIS A 125 -15.40 13.33 2.39
C HIS A 125 -16.13 12.41 1.40
N LYS A 126 -15.56 12.30 0.21
CA LYS A 126 -16.06 11.40 -0.85
C LYS A 126 -15.33 10.08 -0.78
N VAL A 127 -16.09 8.99 -0.74
CA VAL A 127 -15.59 7.61 -0.63
C VAL A 127 -16.19 6.77 -1.74
N TYR A 128 -15.40 5.83 -2.28
CA TYR A 128 -15.89 4.82 -3.20
C TYR A 128 -15.79 3.44 -2.56
N LEU A 129 -16.90 2.71 -2.44
CA LEU A 129 -16.92 1.34 -1.94
C LEU A 129 -17.01 0.37 -3.13
N ILE A 130 -15.99 -0.45 -3.32
CA ILE A 130 -16.01 -1.57 -4.25
C ILE A 130 -16.82 -2.71 -3.64
N LEU A 131 -17.75 -3.26 -4.42
CA LEU A 131 -18.62 -4.36 -3.97
C LEU A 131 -18.05 -5.74 -4.26
N ASP A 132 -17.16 -5.83 -5.25
CA ASP A 132 -16.52 -7.05 -5.70
C ASP A 132 -15.43 -7.52 -4.72
N GLU A 133 -15.71 -8.64 -4.03
CA GLU A 133 -14.82 -9.22 -3.02
C GLU A 133 -13.58 -9.90 -3.63
N SER A 134 -13.55 -10.11 -4.95
CA SER A 134 -12.34 -10.57 -5.64
C SER A 134 -11.21 -9.55 -5.56
N VAL A 135 -11.55 -8.28 -5.30
CA VAL A 135 -10.63 -7.16 -5.07
C VAL A 135 -10.23 -7.06 -3.59
N ASN A 136 -10.01 -8.20 -2.94
CA ASN A 136 -9.43 -8.23 -1.61
C ASN A 136 -7.90 -8.36 -1.67
N PHE A 137 -7.19 -7.40 -1.08
CA PHE A 137 -5.72 -7.39 -0.97
C PHE A 137 -5.21 -7.98 0.36
N SER A 138 -6.06 -8.12 1.37
CA SER A 138 -5.71 -8.64 2.70
C SER A 138 -5.02 -10.01 2.66
N PRO A 139 -5.47 -11.00 1.85
CA PRO A 139 -4.78 -12.28 1.70
C PRO A 139 -3.29 -12.15 1.35
N ARG A 140 -2.94 -11.23 0.44
CA ARG A 140 -1.55 -11.05 0.00
C ARG A 140 -0.71 -10.21 0.96
N MET A 141 -1.36 -9.47 1.85
CA MET A 141 -0.70 -8.64 2.86
C MET A 141 -0.50 -9.38 4.19
N GLY A 142 -1.33 -10.39 4.47
CA GLY A 142 -1.26 -11.21 5.69
C GLY A 142 -1.92 -10.57 6.90
N PHE A 143 -2.66 -9.48 6.70
CA PHE A 143 -3.48 -8.79 7.70
C PHE A 143 -4.58 -7.98 6.99
N PRO A 144 -5.65 -7.58 7.69
CA PRO A 144 -6.76 -6.85 7.10
C PRO A 144 -6.35 -5.50 6.50
N ILE A 145 -6.64 -5.30 5.21
CA ILE A 145 -6.57 -4.02 4.50
C ILE A 145 -7.95 -3.74 3.92
N HIS A 146 -8.51 -2.61 4.30
CA HIS A 146 -9.88 -2.24 3.99
C HIS A 146 -9.98 -1.28 2.81
N GLY A 147 -8.96 -0.45 2.61
CA GLY A 147 -8.99 0.58 1.57
C GLY A 147 -7.63 1.15 1.20
N ILE A 148 -7.68 2.08 0.25
CA ILE A 148 -6.56 2.92 -0.18
C ILE A 148 -7.01 4.39 -0.10
N ILE A 149 -6.12 5.25 0.40
CA ILE A 149 -6.30 6.70 0.41
C ILE A 149 -5.09 7.39 -0.20
N GLY A 150 -5.32 8.42 -1.01
CA GLY A 150 -4.28 9.12 -1.74
C GLY A 150 -4.50 10.62 -1.76
N TYR A 151 -4.62 11.17 -2.98
CA TYR A 151 -4.63 12.62 -3.22
C TYR A 151 -5.53 13.41 -2.25
N ASP A 152 -6.72 12.93 -1.91
CA ASP A 152 -7.65 13.64 -1.03
C ASP A 152 -7.06 13.97 0.34
N PHE A 153 -6.07 13.20 0.82
CA PHE A 153 -5.33 13.48 2.06
C PHE A 153 -4.06 14.28 1.81
N PHE A 154 -3.27 13.90 0.80
CA PHE A 154 -1.99 14.57 0.50
C PHE A 154 -2.16 16.05 0.09
N LYS A 155 -3.27 16.39 -0.56
CA LYS A 155 -3.52 17.76 -1.07
C LYS A 155 -3.64 18.82 0.02
N ASP A 156 -3.97 18.44 1.25
CA ASP A 156 -4.28 19.38 2.34
C ASP A 156 -3.11 19.58 3.31
N PHE A 157 -2.02 18.81 3.19
CA PHE A 157 -0.93 18.81 4.18
C PHE A 157 0.46 18.71 3.55
N ILE A 158 1.46 19.11 4.32
CA ILE A 158 2.87 18.77 4.08
C ILE A 158 3.22 17.54 4.92
N LEU A 159 3.50 16.41 4.25
CA LEU A 159 3.77 15.15 4.91
C LEU A 159 5.26 14.85 4.99
N GLU A 160 5.79 14.73 6.21
CA GLU A 160 7.13 14.19 6.44
C GLU A 160 7.03 12.69 6.73
N ILE A 161 7.54 11.86 5.82
CA ILE A 161 7.48 10.40 5.91
C ILE A 161 8.84 9.87 6.32
N ASN A 162 8.92 9.27 7.51
CA ASN A 162 10.12 8.61 8.01
C ASN A 162 9.91 7.10 8.06
N TYR A 163 10.44 6.40 7.06
CA TYR A 163 10.33 4.94 6.95
C TYR A 163 11.09 4.19 8.05
N ALA A 164 12.25 4.70 8.49
CA ALA A 164 13.04 4.06 9.54
C ALA A 164 12.31 4.10 10.89
N GLN A 165 11.66 5.22 11.20
CA GLN A 165 10.91 5.40 12.44
C GLN A 165 9.44 4.95 12.33
N LYS A 166 8.97 4.58 11.13
CA LYS A 166 7.58 4.21 10.82
C LYS A 166 6.58 5.28 11.27
N VAL A 167 6.89 6.52 10.95
CA VAL A 167 6.10 7.70 11.34
C VAL A 167 5.86 8.61 10.14
N ILE A 168 4.65 9.15 10.06
CA ILE A 168 4.30 10.30 9.22
C ILE A 168 4.04 11.50 10.15
N ARG A 169 4.67 12.63 9.86
CA ARG A 169 4.27 13.92 10.42
C ARG A 169 3.38 14.64 9.42
N VAL A 170 2.17 14.96 9.84
CA VAL A 170 1.21 15.76 9.09
C VAL A 170 1.38 17.19 9.55
N ASN A 171 1.69 18.11 8.64
CA ASN A 171 1.91 19.51 8.97
C ASN A 171 0.95 20.40 8.20
N ASP A 172 0.48 21.45 8.88
CA ASP A 172 -0.27 22.55 8.28
C ASP A 172 0.62 23.28 7.26
N PRO A 173 0.20 23.38 5.97
CA PRO A 173 0.98 24.06 4.94
C PRO A 173 1.32 25.51 5.26
N ASP A 174 0.41 26.26 5.88
CA ASP A 174 0.57 27.70 6.14
C ASP A 174 1.55 27.98 7.29
N GLN A 175 1.76 26.99 8.16
CA GLN A 175 2.60 27.11 9.36
C GLN A 175 3.91 26.32 9.26
N TYR A 176 4.14 25.62 8.15
CA TYR A 176 5.30 24.77 7.96
C TYR A 176 6.54 25.57 7.59
N VAL A 177 7.62 25.36 8.34
CA VAL A 177 8.92 26.00 8.10
C VAL A 177 9.92 24.99 7.58
N TYR A 178 10.40 25.23 6.36
CA TYR A 178 11.43 24.43 5.72
C TYR A 178 12.77 24.56 6.44
N LYS A 179 13.29 23.44 6.94
CA LYS A 179 14.65 23.38 7.49
C LYS A 179 15.66 23.29 6.35
N LYS A 180 16.75 24.07 6.42
CA LYS A 180 17.89 23.92 5.51
C LYS A 180 18.45 22.50 5.60
N CYS A 181 18.59 21.82 4.46
CA CYS A 181 19.14 20.47 4.39
C CYS A 181 20.19 20.38 3.30
N LYS A 182 21.46 20.29 3.71
CA LYS A 182 22.62 20.21 2.77
C LYS A 182 22.68 18.89 2.00
N ASN A 183 22.16 17.81 2.57
CA ASN A 183 22.22 16.46 1.99
C ASN A 183 20.86 15.98 1.48
N CYS A 184 19.96 16.91 1.15
CA CYS A 184 18.66 16.59 0.57
C CYS A 184 18.64 16.96 -0.91
N TYR A 185 18.01 16.11 -1.72
CA TYR A 185 17.63 16.46 -3.07
C TYR A 185 16.19 16.96 -3.06
N GLN A 186 15.96 18.17 -3.58
CA GLN A 186 14.63 18.77 -3.66
C GLN A 186 14.27 19.01 -5.12
N THR A 187 13.03 18.71 -5.49
CA THR A 187 12.56 18.90 -6.86
C THR A 187 11.06 19.13 -6.91
N LYS A 188 10.57 19.64 -8.04
CA LYS A 188 9.15 19.80 -8.29
C LYS A 188 8.52 18.46 -8.68
N ILE A 189 7.31 18.21 -8.21
CA ILE A 189 6.46 17.11 -8.68
C ILE A 189 5.41 17.68 -9.61
N GLY A 190 5.26 17.10 -10.80
CA GLY A 190 4.23 17.54 -11.74
C GLY A 190 2.93 16.79 -11.49
N PHE A 191 1.79 17.47 -11.55
CA PHE A 191 0.48 16.80 -11.63
C PHE A 191 0.03 16.78 -13.09
N ARG A 192 -0.14 15.59 -13.66
CA ARG A 192 -0.68 15.44 -15.02
C ARG A 192 -2.10 14.92 -14.97
N ASN A 193 -2.98 15.54 -15.76
CA ASN A 193 -4.40 15.24 -15.94
C ASN A 193 -5.30 15.65 -14.74
N GLN A 194 -6.61 15.63 -14.96
CA GLN A 194 -7.64 15.84 -13.93
C GLN A 194 -7.58 14.83 -12.76
N ARG A 195 -6.81 13.73 -12.90
CA ARG A 195 -6.69 12.65 -11.91
C ARG A 195 -5.71 12.95 -10.77
N LYS A 196 -4.99 14.08 -10.81
CA LYS A 196 -4.26 14.62 -9.65
C LYS A 196 -3.21 13.67 -9.06
N ARG A 197 -2.44 13.01 -9.93
CA ARG A 197 -1.36 12.07 -9.54
C ARG A 197 0.02 12.70 -9.77
N PRO A 198 0.97 12.58 -8.81
CA PRO A 198 2.28 13.23 -8.89
C PRO A 198 3.29 12.45 -9.74
N PHE A 199 4.08 13.19 -10.52
CA PHE A 199 5.15 12.67 -11.36
C PHE A 199 6.50 13.23 -10.96
N LEU A 200 7.53 12.39 -11.03
CA LEU A 200 8.93 12.70 -10.77
C LEU A 200 9.77 12.36 -12.01
N LYS A 201 10.65 13.28 -12.40
CA LYS A 201 11.69 13.00 -13.38
C LYS A 201 12.86 12.28 -12.70
N ALA A 202 13.33 11.22 -13.33
CA ALA A 202 14.51 10.46 -12.92
C ALA A 202 15.31 10.07 -14.16
N LYS A 203 16.49 9.50 -13.96
CA LYS A 203 17.26 8.87 -15.04
C LYS A 203 17.63 7.46 -14.65
N TYR A 204 17.79 6.57 -15.62
CA TYR A 204 18.35 5.25 -15.35
C TYR A 204 19.41 4.88 -16.38
N LYS A 205 20.37 4.07 -15.94
CA LYS A 205 21.46 3.59 -16.77
C LYS A 205 21.04 2.32 -17.50
N SER A 206 21.18 2.33 -18.83
CA SER A 206 20.92 1.20 -19.72
C SER A 206 22.11 1.02 -20.66
N GLY A 207 23.01 0.08 -20.33
CA GLY A 207 24.33 0.00 -20.96
C GLY A 207 25.12 1.28 -20.69
N GLU A 208 25.69 1.89 -21.72
CA GLU A 208 26.44 3.14 -21.57
C GLU A 208 25.56 4.40 -21.55
N LYS A 209 24.27 4.27 -21.88
CA LYS A 209 23.35 5.41 -21.99
C LYS A 209 22.64 5.69 -20.67
N LEU A 210 22.47 6.98 -20.38
CA LEU A 210 21.63 7.46 -19.30
C LEU A 210 20.32 8.00 -19.88
N ILE A 211 19.21 7.33 -19.58
CA ILE A 211 17.90 7.61 -20.19
C ILE A 211 17.02 8.38 -19.22
N ASP A 212 16.48 9.51 -19.68
CA ASP A 212 15.50 10.31 -18.95
C ASP A 212 14.11 9.64 -18.92
N ILE A 213 13.53 9.54 -17.73
CA ILE A 213 12.23 8.89 -17.50
C ILE A 213 11.34 9.77 -16.63
N ASN A 214 10.04 9.83 -16.98
CA ASN A 214 9.02 10.46 -16.16
C ASN A 214 8.18 9.39 -15.47
N LEU A 215 8.28 9.33 -14.14
CA LEU A 215 7.71 8.27 -13.31
C LEU A 215 6.54 8.77 -12.50
N LEU A 216 5.46 7.98 -12.42
CA LEU A 216 4.46 8.18 -11.37
C LEU A 216 5.11 7.91 -10.01
N LEU A 217 4.98 8.80 -9.03
CA LEU A 217 5.29 8.45 -7.64
C LEU A 217 4.15 7.60 -7.11
N ASP A 218 4.42 6.35 -6.75
CA ASP A 218 3.42 5.32 -6.48
C ASP A 218 3.75 4.58 -5.17
N SER A 219 3.35 5.17 -4.03
CA SER A 219 3.52 4.53 -2.73
C SER A 219 2.60 3.33 -2.49
N GLY A 220 1.58 3.13 -3.33
CA GLY A 220 0.72 1.95 -3.35
C GLY A 220 1.31 0.74 -4.06
N SER A 221 2.45 0.89 -4.75
CA SER A 221 3.20 -0.23 -5.33
C SER A 221 4.32 -0.70 -4.40
N GLY A 222 4.32 -1.98 -4.05
CA GLY A 222 5.41 -2.59 -3.25
C GLY A 222 6.72 -2.80 -4.03
N SER A 223 6.70 -2.60 -5.35
CA SER A 223 7.86 -2.79 -6.25
C SER A 223 8.91 -1.68 -6.09
N SER A 224 10.06 -1.81 -6.75
CA SER A 224 11.09 -0.75 -6.77
C SER A 224 10.86 0.21 -7.94
N LEU A 225 10.91 -0.30 -9.17
CA LEU A 225 10.68 0.47 -10.38
C LEU A 225 9.82 -0.34 -11.34
N TRP A 226 8.80 0.28 -11.93
CA TRP A 226 8.12 -0.24 -13.11
C TRP A 226 8.52 0.63 -14.30
N LEU A 227 8.89 0.01 -15.42
CA LEU A 227 9.15 0.69 -16.69
C LEU A 227 8.19 0.15 -17.75
N PHE A 228 7.66 1.04 -18.58
CA PHE A 228 6.82 0.68 -19.71
C PHE A 228 7.65 0.72 -20.98
N GLU A 229 7.68 -0.40 -21.70
CA GLU A 229 8.51 -0.54 -22.90
C GLU A 229 8.17 0.56 -23.91
N ASN A 230 9.21 1.22 -24.40
CA ASN A 230 9.14 2.24 -25.44
C ASN A 230 10.47 2.25 -26.19
N LYS A 231 10.50 1.53 -27.32
CA LYS A 231 11.68 1.38 -28.18
C LYS A 231 12.19 2.72 -28.71
N ASN A 232 11.30 3.67 -28.99
CA ASN A 232 11.67 5.00 -29.49
C ASN A 232 12.45 5.82 -28.45
N LYS A 233 12.23 5.54 -27.15
CA LYS A 233 12.97 6.17 -26.04
C LYS A 233 14.13 5.32 -25.52
N GLY A 234 14.44 4.21 -26.19
CA GLY A 234 15.45 3.25 -25.73
C GLY A 234 15.07 2.51 -24.46
N ILE A 235 13.79 2.52 -24.07
CA ILE A 235 13.31 1.79 -22.89
C ILE A 235 12.89 0.40 -23.33
N VAL A 236 13.79 -0.55 -23.13
CA VAL A 236 13.63 -1.93 -23.55
C VAL A 236 13.96 -2.86 -22.40
N VAL A 237 13.38 -4.06 -22.45
CA VAL A 237 13.75 -5.13 -21.51
C VAL A 237 15.19 -5.53 -21.78
N THR A 238 16.02 -5.52 -20.73
CA THR A 238 17.45 -5.86 -20.82
C THR A 238 17.67 -7.37 -20.98
N LYS A 239 18.84 -7.73 -21.53
CA LYS A 239 19.35 -9.12 -21.46
C LYS A 239 19.57 -9.47 -19.99
N GLY A 240 19.13 -10.65 -19.55
CA GLY A 240 19.04 -10.99 -18.12
C GLY A 240 17.72 -10.52 -17.50
N SER A 241 16.61 -11.06 -18.01
CA SER A 241 15.28 -10.87 -17.43
C SER A 241 14.54 -12.20 -17.39
N PHE A 242 13.54 -12.30 -16.54
CA PHE A 242 12.69 -13.49 -16.44
C PHE A 242 11.23 -13.11 -16.28
N ARG A 243 10.34 -13.99 -16.76
CA ARG A 243 8.90 -13.80 -16.62
C ARG A 243 8.48 -14.09 -15.18
N ASP A 244 7.67 -13.22 -14.59
CA ASP A 244 7.30 -13.31 -13.18
C ASP A 244 5.89 -12.73 -12.95
N PHE A 245 5.29 -13.10 -11.82
CA PHE A 245 4.16 -12.38 -11.26
C PHE A 245 4.66 -11.03 -10.70
N LEU A 246 4.07 -9.93 -11.16
CA LEU A 246 4.50 -8.57 -10.81
C LEU A 246 3.66 -7.96 -9.70
N GLY A 247 2.42 -8.41 -9.53
CA GLY A 247 1.51 -7.94 -8.49
C GLY A 247 0.04 -8.10 -8.87
N LYS A 248 -0.85 -7.63 -7.99
CA LYS A 248 -2.29 -7.60 -8.22
C LYS A 248 -2.76 -6.16 -8.33
N GLY A 249 -3.48 -5.83 -9.39
CA GLY A 249 -4.20 -4.56 -9.56
C GLY A 249 -5.70 -4.71 -9.27
N PHE A 250 -6.45 -3.61 -9.41
CA PHE A 250 -7.91 -3.63 -9.29
C PHE A 250 -8.58 -4.59 -10.28
N ASN A 251 -8.03 -4.73 -11.48
CA ASN A 251 -8.59 -5.57 -12.54
C ASN A 251 -7.81 -6.90 -12.70
N GLY A 252 -7.24 -7.41 -11.61
CA GLY A 252 -6.64 -8.74 -11.56
C GLY A 252 -5.12 -8.77 -11.47
N ASP A 253 -4.58 -9.97 -11.64
CA ASP A 253 -3.15 -10.26 -11.54
C ASP A 253 -2.38 -9.70 -12.76
N ILE A 254 -1.15 -9.25 -12.52
CA ILE A 254 -0.30 -8.58 -13.51
C ILE A 254 0.99 -9.39 -13.65
N TYR A 255 1.33 -9.73 -14.89
CA TYR A 255 2.54 -10.46 -15.25
C TYR A 255 3.41 -9.63 -16.19
N GLY A 256 4.67 -10.03 -16.29
CA GLY A 256 5.62 -9.44 -17.22
C GLY A 256 7.04 -9.84 -16.92
N GLN A 257 8.00 -9.07 -17.43
CA GLN A 257 9.43 -9.34 -17.24
C GLN A 257 9.96 -8.62 -16.01
N LYS A 258 10.80 -9.30 -15.21
CA LYS A 258 11.55 -8.72 -14.12
C LYS A 258 13.05 -8.78 -14.41
N THR A 259 13.75 -7.69 -14.10
CA THR A 259 15.20 -7.56 -14.29
C THR A 259 15.81 -6.68 -13.17
N LYS A 260 17.11 -6.40 -13.27
CA LYS A 260 17.82 -5.38 -12.49
C LYS A 260 18.46 -4.38 -13.44
N ILE A 261 18.22 -3.10 -13.18
CA ILE A 261 18.95 -2.02 -13.86
C ILE A 261 20.19 -1.67 -13.03
N GLU A 262 21.27 -1.32 -13.73
CA GLU A 262 22.56 -1.01 -13.09
C GLU A 262 22.42 0.16 -12.11
N GLU A 263 21.82 1.27 -12.56
CA GLU A 263 21.66 2.47 -11.75
C GLU A 263 20.33 3.20 -12.02
N LEU A 264 19.67 3.64 -10.95
CA LEU A 264 18.58 4.61 -10.97
C LEU A 264 19.04 5.90 -10.28
N HIS A 265 18.90 7.03 -10.97
CA HIS A 265 19.33 8.35 -10.54
C HIS A 265 18.11 9.21 -10.20
N ILE A 266 18.02 9.65 -8.96
CA ILE A 266 17.04 10.63 -8.47
C ILE A 266 17.81 11.85 -8.00
N GLY A 267 17.91 12.87 -8.86
CA GLY A 267 18.88 13.94 -8.68
C GLY A 267 20.29 13.37 -8.59
N ASP A 268 21.04 13.76 -7.56
CA ASP A 268 22.40 13.28 -7.32
C ASP A 268 22.45 11.91 -6.61
N PHE A 269 21.30 11.32 -6.30
CA PHE A 269 21.24 10.04 -5.60
C PHE A 269 21.23 8.88 -6.59
N LYS A 270 22.29 8.07 -6.54
CA LYS A 270 22.43 6.84 -7.33
C LYS A 270 22.08 5.62 -6.50
N LEU A 271 21.05 4.90 -6.92
CA LEU A 271 20.66 3.58 -6.40
C LEU A 271 21.16 2.52 -7.39
N LYS A 272 21.88 1.52 -6.90
CA LYS A 272 22.48 0.48 -7.74
C LYS A 272 21.62 -0.79 -7.74
N GLU A 273 21.70 -1.57 -8.82
CA GLU A 273 21.11 -2.91 -8.94
C GLU A 273 19.61 -2.93 -8.62
N VAL A 274 18.87 -1.96 -9.15
CA VAL A 274 17.47 -1.74 -8.78
C VAL A 274 16.58 -2.75 -9.50
N THR A 275 15.80 -3.53 -8.73
CA THR A 275 14.84 -4.47 -9.31
C THR A 275 13.76 -3.73 -10.08
N THR A 276 13.60 -4.08 -11.34
CA THR A 276 12.73 -3.38 -12.28
C THR A 276 11.78 -4.35 -12.95
N SER A 277 10.51 -3.97 -13.02
CA SER A 277 9.46 -4.75 -13.67
C SER A 277 8.99 -4.07 -14.96
N PHE A 278 8.79 -4.86 -16.00
CA PHE A 278 8.20 -4.48 -17.27
C PHE A 278 6.89 -5.26 -17.43
N PRO A 279 5.74 -4.67 -17.06
CA PRO A 279 4.46 -5.35 -17.20
C PRO A 279 4.09 -5.54 -18.67
N ASP A 280 3.41 -6.64 -18.98
CA ASP A 280 2.88 -6.87 -20.32
C ASP A 280 1.89 -5.75 -20.70
N SER A 281 1.93 -5.32 -21.96
CA SER A 281 1.15 -4.19 -22.47
C SER A 281 -0.36 -4.33 -22.25
N VAL A 282 -0.85 -5.58 -22.24
CA VAL A 282 -2.26 -5.92 -21.97
C VAL A 282 -2.75 -5.42 -20.61
N TYR A 283 -1.88 -5.34 -19.59
CA TYR A 283 -2.26 -4.93 -18.23
C TYR A 283 -2.21 -3.42 -17.99
N ILE A 284 -1.60 -2.67 -18.91
CA ILE A 284 -1.38 -1.22 -18.80
C ILE A 284 -2.13 -0.43 -19.88
N GLN A 285 -3.18 -1.03 -20.45
CA GLN A 285 -4.03 -0.39 -21.44
C GLN A 285 -4.58 0.96 -20.92
N GLY A 286 -4.53 1.99 -21.76
CA GLY A 286 -4.95 3.34 -21.40
C GLY A 286 -3.88 4.19 -20.70
N ILE A 287 -2.67 3.65 -20.51
CA ILE A 287 -1.51 4.43 -20.06
C ILE A 287 -0.63 4.78 -21.26
N SER A 288 -0.40 6.07 -21.47
CA SER A 288 0.52 6.55 -22.50
C SER A 288 1.98 6.40 -22.05
N SER A 289 2.70 5.44 -22.65
CA SER A 289 4.14 5.24 -22.45
C SER A 289 5.00 6.41 -22.94
N GLU A 290 4.41 7.33 -23.73
CA GLU A 290 5.04 8.58 -24.15
C GLU A 290 5.05 9.64 -23.03
N LYS A 291 3.96 9.75 -22.27
CA LYS A 291 3.83 10.76 -21.20
C LYS A 291 4.27 10.25 -19.83
N ARG A 292 4.23 8.93 -19.62
CA ARG A 292 4.60 8.23 -18.39
C ARG A 292 5.41 7.00 -18.77
N GLN A 293 6.70 7.00 -18.46
CA GLN A 293 7.59 5.88 -18.76
C GLN A 293 7.57 4.79 -17.68
N GLY A 294 6.88 5.01 -16.56
CA GLY A 294 6.87 4.05 -15.47
C GLY A 294 6.27 4.53 -14.16
N SER A 295 6.61 3.84 -13.08
CA SER A 295 6.24 4.17 -11.70
C SER A 295 7.39 3.88 -10.74
N LEU A 296 7.58 4.76 -9.77
CA LEU A 296 8.54 4.61 -8.68
C LEU A 296 7.81 4.08 -7.44
N GLY A 297 8.14 2.85 -7.02
CA GLY A 297 7.43 2.15 -5.97
C GLY A 297 8.05 2.27 -4.58
N GLY A 298 7.33 1.74 -3.59
CA GLY A 298 7.66 1.74 -2.16
C GLY A 298 9.06 1.20 -1.83
N ASN A 299 9.59 0.23 -2.60
CA ASN A 299 10.91 -0.33 -2.33
C ASN A 299 12.05 0.67 -2.61
N VAL A 300 11.83 1.64 -3.51
CA VAL A 300 12.74 2.80 -3.69
C VAL A 300 12.35 3.92 -2.73
N LEU A 301 11.07 4.26 -2.60
CA LEU A 301 10.64 5.37 -1.75
C LEU A 301 11.11 5.21 -0.29
N ARG A 302 11.09 3.99 0.26
CA ARG A 302 11.54 3.70 1.63
C ARG A 302 13.02 3.96 1.89
N ARG A 303 13.84 4.09 0.83
CA ARG A 303 15.28 4.40 0.89
C ARG A 303 15.54 5.84 1.34
N PHE A 304 14.48 6.65 1.42
CA PHE A 304 14.54 8.05 1.78
C PHE A 304 13.57 8.36 2.93
N ASN A 305 13.90 9.40 3.70
CA ASN A 305 12.91 10.19 4.39
C ASN A 305 12.40 11.25 3.42
N LEU A 306 11.08 11.35 3.30
CA LEU A 306 10.43 12.18 2.29
C LEU A 306 9.75 13.38 2.95
N ILE A 307 9.78 14.52 2.28
CA ILE A 307 8.85 15.63 2.54
C ILE A 307 8.01 15.75 1.28
N VAL A 308 6.73 15.41 1.36
CA VAL A 308 5.79 15.46 0.24
C VAL A 308 4.87 16.65 0.46
N ASP A 309 4.94 17.62 -0.45
CA ASP A 309 4.18 18.87 -0.37
C ASP A 309 3.43 19.06 -1.70
N TYR A 310 2.19 18.57 -1.73
CA TYR A 310 1.30 18.74 -2.87
C TYR A 310 0.86 20.19 -3.07
N PRO A 311 0.49 20.96 -2.02
CA PRO A 311 0.12 22.38 -2.16
C PRO A 311 1.14 23.22 -2.93
N ASN A 312 2.43 22.97 -2.71
CA ASN A 312 3.50 23.69 -3.40
C ASN A 312 4.24 22.85 -4.46
N GLU A 313 3.63 21.75 -4.90
CA GLU A 313 4.12 20.87 -5.96
C GLU A 313 5.60 20.47 -5.83
N ARG A 314 6.04 20.14 -4.60
CA ARG A 314 7.44 19.82 -4.32
C ARG A 314 7.61 18.55 -3.51
N ILE A 315 8.76 17.93 -3.68
CA ILE A 315 9.19 16.78 -2.89
C ILE A 315 10.66 16.94 -2.49
N SER A 316 10.98 16.53 -1.27
CA SER A 316 12.36 16.43 -0.78
C SER A 316 12.71 14.98 -0.45
N PHE A 317 13.89 14.56 -0.88
CA PHE A 317 14.47 13.25 -0.60
C PHE A 317 15.68 13.43 0.32
N LYS A 318 15.72 12.68 1.42
CA LYS A 318 16.91 12.56 2.28
C LYS A 318 17.23 11.08 2.48
N LYS A 319 18.45 10.65 2.17
CA LYS A 319 18.86 9.26 2.39
C LYS A 319 18.64 8.84 3.84
N ASN A 320 18.19 7.61 4.07
CA ASN A 320 18.07 7.02 5.41
C ASN A 320 18.85 5.70 5.48
N GLY A 321 18.74 4.96 6.61
CA GLY A 321 19.47 3.71 6.83
C GLY A 321 19.12 2.57 5.84
N PHE A 322 18.07 2.71 5.04
CA PHE A 322 17.73 1.74 3.99
C PHE A 322 18.44 2.04 2.67
N PHE A 323 19.06 3.21 2.48
CA PHE A 323 19.56 3.67 1.18
C PHE A 323 20.56 2.72 0.53
N SER A 324 21.48 2.15 1.31
CA SER A 324 22.50 1.21 0.83
C SER A 324 22.04 -0.25 0.83
N LYS A 325 20.81 -0.55 1.25
CA LYS A 325 20.33 -1.93 1.30
C LYS A 325 20.06 -2.46 -0.11
N PRO A 326 20.47 -3.70 -0.42
CA PRO A 326 20.28 -4.30 -1.74
C PRO A 326 18.79 -4.43 -2.11
N PHE A 327 18.54 -4.52 -3.42
CA PHE A 327 17.24 -4.86 -3.98
C PHE A 327 17.17 -6.36 -4.26
N HIS A 328 16.48 -7.08 -3.38
CA HIS A 328 16.21 -8.51 -3.54
C HIS A 328 14.96 -8.75 -4.39
N TYR A 329 14.88 -9.96 -4.95
CA TYR A 329 13.70 -10.51 -5.61
C TYR A 329 13.48 -11.94 -5.12
N ASN A 330 12.30 -12.48 -5.42
CA ASN A 330 11.94 -13.84 -5.02
C ASN A 330 12.76 -14.90 -5.77
N MET A 331 13.69 -15.55 -5.06
CA MET A 331 14.55 -16.59 -5.62
C MET A 331 13.86 -17.96 -5.65
N SER A 332 12.84 -18.19 -4.83
CA SER A 332 12.09 -19.46 -4.82
C SER A 332 11.16 -19.60 -6.03
N GLY A 333 10.58 -18.49 -6.49
CA GLY A 333 9.49 -18.47 -7.46
C GLY A 333 8.10 -18.68 -6.88
N LEU A 334 7.95 -18.76 -5.55
CA LEU A 334 6.67 -18.96 -4.86
C LEU A 334 6.01 -17.64 -4.47
N THR A 335 4.76 -17.43 -4.87
CA THR A 335 3.93 -16.36 -4.31
C THR A 335 2.96 -16.94 -3.29
N ILE A 336 3.10 -16.57 -2.01
CA ILE A 336 2.22 -17.03 -0.93
C ILE A 336 1.11 -16.02 -0.66
N GLN A 337 -0.07 -16.53 -0.29
CA GLN A 337 -1.14 -15.74 0.30
C GLN A 337 -1.70 -16.39 1.57
N HIS A 338 -2.32 -15.57 2.41
CA HIS A 338 -3.09 -15.98 3.57
C HIS A 338 -4.51 -16.40 3.16
N THR A 339 -4.98 -17.56 3.60
CA THR A 339 -6.30 -18.09 3.23
C THR A 339 -7.32 -18.10 4.36
N GLY A 340 -7.00 -17.47 5.48
CA GLY A 340 -7.87 -17.37 6.65
C GLY A 340 -7.23 -17.98 7.89
N PHE A 341 -8.03 -18.14 8.94
CA PHE A 341 -7.59 -18.71 10.21
C PHE A 341 -8.31 -20.02 10.48
N THR A 342 -7.60 -20.99 11.04
CA THR A 342 -8.19 -22.20 11.62
C THR A 342 -8.34 -22.00 13.13
N ALA A 343 -9.54 -22.13 13.67
CA ALA A 343 -9.74 -22.20 15.11
C ALA A 343 -9.31 -23.58 15.61
N VAL A 344 -8.35 -23.61 16.52
CA VAL A 344 -7.87 -24.85 17.15
C VAL A 344 -8.03 -24.72 18.65
N THR A 345 -8.53 -25.76 19.30
CA THR A 345 -8.55 -25.82 20.77
C THR A 345 -7.13 -26.05 21.29
N ASP A 346 -6.68 -25.19 22.19
CA ASP A 346 -5.35 -25.34 22.79
C ASP A 346 -5.45 -26.25 24.04
N TYR A 347 -4.67 -27.33 24.03
CA TYR A 347 -4.60 -28.28 25.13
C TYR A 347 -3.31 -28.04 25.91
N SER A 348 -3.41 -27.75 27.20
CA SER A 348 -2.24 -27.69 28.08
C SER A 348 -2.11 -29.02 28.81
N GLU A 349 -1.08 -29.80 28.48
CA GLU A 349 -0.66 -30.93 29.31
C GLU A 349 0.22 -30.40 30.44
N LYS A 350 -0.25 -30.56 31.69
CA LYS A 350 0.59 -30.35 32.88
C LYS A 350 0.89 -31.71 33.49
N ASP A 351 2.16 -32.08 33.49
CA ASP A 351 2.64 -33.21 34.27
C ASP A 351 2.74 -32.78 35.74
N ARG A 352 1.77 -33.18 36.57
CA ARG A 352 1.87 -33.04 38.02
C ARG A 352 2.46 -34.31 38.59
N VAL A 353 3.71 -34.24 39.04
CA VAL A 353 4.38 -35.34 39.75
C VAL A 353 4.11 -35.18 41.25
N TYR A 354 3.41 -36.15 41.84
CA TYR A 354 3.29 -36.25 43.31
C TYR A 354 4.37 -37.20 43.83
N LEU A 355 5.27 -36.72 44.69
CA LEU A 355 6.16 -37.59 45.49
C LEU A 355 5.41 -38.02 46.76
N GLY A 356 4.72 -39.16 46.68
CA GLY A 356 4.24 -39.89 47.85
C GLY A 356 5.26 -40.98 48.24
N ILE A 357 5.45 -41.19 49.54
CA ILE A 357 6.54 -42.01 50.14
C ILE A 357 6.65 -43.45 49.61
N ASN A 358 5.69 -44.01 48.85
CA ASN A 358 5.84 -45.37 48.31
C ASN A 358 5.17 -45.70 46.96
N LYS A 359 4.95 -44.74 46.05
CA LYS A 359 4.66 -45.06 44.61
C LYS A 359 4.72 -43.83 43.71
N LYS A 360 5.53 -43.91 42.65
CA LYS A 360 5.56 -42.92 41.55
C LYS A 360 4.32 -43.15 40.67
N ILE A 361 3.28 -42.33 40.81
CA ILE A 361 2.14 -42.33 39.89
C ILE A 361 2.22 -41.04 39.08
N SER A 362 2.66 -41.15 37.83
CA SER A 362 2.50 -40.07 36.86
C SER A 362 1.03 -40.03 36.44
N LYS A 363 0.32 -38.94 36.78
CA LYS A 363 -1.06 -38.74 36.33
C LYS A 363 -1.07 -37.60 35.32
N LYS A 364 -1.17 -37.96 34.04
CA LYS A 364 -1.35 -36.99 32.95
C LYS A 364 -2.75 -36.40 33.07
N THR A 365 -2.84 -35.10 33.37
CA THR A 365 -4.12 -34.39 33.42
C THR A 365 -4.16 -33.41 32.26
N LEU A 366 -5.08 -33.64 31.32
CA LEU A 366 -5.37 -32.73 30.21
C LEU A 366 -6.36 -31.67 30.72
N GLU A 367 -5.88 -30.45 30.93
CA GLU A 367 -6.76 -29.30 31.17
C GLU A 367 -7.14 -28.73 29.78
N LEU A 368 -8.40 -28.90 29.37
CA LEU A 368 -8.94 -28.18 28.21
C LEU A 368 -9.05 -26.70 28.57
N SER A 369 -8.25 -25.85 27.92
CA SER A 369 -8.56 -24.42 27.89
C SER A 369 -9.68 -24.21 26.87
N ASN A 370 -10.82 -23.66 27.27
CA ASN A 370 -11.91 -23.31 26.34
C ASN A 370 -11.55 -22.10 25.43
N LEU A 371 -10.26 -21.85 25.22
CA LEU A 371 -9.74 -20.78 24.38
C LEU A 371 -9.40 -21.37 23.01
N PHE A 372 -10.23 -21.05 22.02
CA PHE A 372 -9.89 -21.29 20.63
C PHE A 372 -8.74 -20.34 20.24
N VAL A 373 -7.66 -20.92 19.73
CA VAL A 373 -6.53 -20.17 19.17
C VAL A 373 -6.69 -20.15 17.64
N LEU A 374 -6.75 -18.95 17.07
CA LEU A 374 -6.78 -18.75 15.63
C LEU A 374 -5.37 -18.88 15.05
N ARG A 375 -5.17 -19.88 14.20
CA ARG A 375 -3.90 -20.15 13.51
C ARG A 375 -3.99 -19.72 12.04
N PRO A 376 -3.11 -18.86 11.53
CA PRO A 376 -3.16 -18.45 10.13
C PRO A 376 -2.83 -19.61 9.19
N ASN A 377 -3.52 -19.65 8.06
CA ASN A 377 -3.29 -20.60 6.98
C ASN A 377 -2.64 -19.91 5.79
N TYR A 378 -1.70 -20.59 5.16
CA TYR A 378 -0.96 -20.10 4.00
C TYR A 378 -1.06 -21.07 2.82
N GLU A 379 -1.21 -20.51 1.62
CA GLU A 379 -1.30 -21.27 0.37
C GLU A 379 -0.41 -20.64 -0.70
N ILE A 380 0.13 -21.50 -1.58
CA ILE A 380 0.82 -21.09 -2.79
C ILE A 380 -0.20 -20.58 -3.81
N SER A 381 -0.20 -19.25 -4.03
CA SER A 381 -1.09 -18.57 -4.97
C SER A 381 -0.58 -18.57 -6.41
N ASP A 382 0.74 -18.63 -6.60
CA ASP A 382 1.40 -18.67 -7.91
C ASP A 382 2.79 -19.32 -7.79
N VAL A 383 3.21 -20.00 -8.87
CA VAL A 383 4.54 -20.61 -9.00
C VAL A 383 5.14 -20.17 -10.33
N ARG A 384 6.26 -19.45 -10.27
CA ARG A 384 6.98 -19.03 -11.47
C ARG A 384 7.51 -20.28 -12.22
N PRO A 385 7.23 -20.43 -13.52
CA PRO A 385 7.78 -21.53 -14.32
C PRO A 385 9.31 -21.58 -14.31
N ASN A 386 9.88 -22.78 -14.31
CA ASN A 386 11.32 -23.06 -14.26
C ASN A 386 12.05 -22.49 -13.03
N SER A 387 11.31 -22.09 -11.99
CA SER A 387 11.89 -21.67 -10.72
C SER A 387 12.34 -22.87 -9.87
N PRO A 388 13.17 -22.68 -8.83
CA PRO A 388 13.53 -23.77 -7.92
C PRO A 388 12.32 -24.49 -7.31
N ALA A 389 11.24 -23.77 -7.01
CA ALA A 389 10.02 -24.37 -6.47
C ALA A 389 9.22 -25.17 -7.52
N ASP A 390 9.14 -24.66 -8.74
CA ASP A 390 8.50 -25.35 -9.87
C ASP A 390 9.21 -26.67 -10.18
N LEU A 391 10.54 -26.61 -10.29
CA LEU A 391 11.39 -27.79 -10.55
C LEU A 391 11.31 -28.82 -9.41
N ALA A 392 11.03 -28.40 -8.18
CA ALA A 392 10.78 -29.30 -7.07
C ALA A 392 9.39 -29.96 -7.12
N GLY A 393 8.45 -29.42 -7.91
CA GLY A 393 7.09 -29.94 -8.08
C GLY A 393 6.03 -29.29 -7.17
N LEU A 394 6.33 -28.13 -6.59
CA LEU A 394 5.33 -27.31 -5.89
C LEU A 394 4.36 -26.70 -6.90
N LYS A 395 3.09 -26.57 -6.51
CA LYS A 395 2.01 -26.12 -7.40
C LYS A 395 1.14 -25.08 -6.70
N LYS A 396 0.47 -24.26 -7.50
CA LYS A 396 -0.63 -23.42 -7.03
C LYS A 396 -1.68 -24.30 -6.34
N GLY A 397 -2.21 -23.86 -5.20
CA GLY A 397 -3.15 -24.62 -4.39
C GLY A 397 -2.51 -25.41 -3.24
N ASP A 398 -1.17 -25.51 -3.18
CA ASP A 398 -0.50 -26.20 -2.09
C ASP A 398 -0.64 -25.41 -0.78
N VAL A 399 -1.19 -26.08 0.25
CA VAL A 399 -1.31 -25.50 1.60
C VAL A 399 -0.02 -25.76 2.37
N ILE A 400 0.57 -24.70 2.92
CA ILE A 400 1.86 -24.78 3.62
C ILE A 400 1.62 -25.20 5.07
N LEU A 401 2.19 -26.33 5.47
CA LEU A 401 2.10 -26.86 6.82
C LEU A 401 3.35 -26.56 7.66
N GLU A 402 4.53 -26.62 7.04
CA GLU A 402 5.82 -26.44 7.71
C GLU A 402 6.87 -25.92 6.73
N ILE A 403 7.75 -25.03 7.19
CA ILE A 403 8.95 -24.61 6.47
C ILE A 403 10.14 -24.70 7.43
N ASN A 404 11.21 -25.37 7.00
CA ASN A 404 12.46 -25.51 7.76
C ASN A 404 12.27 -26.00 9.20
N GLY A 405 11.30 -26.90 9.44
CA GLY A 405 11.00 -27.45 10.76
C GLY A 405 10.03 -26.62 11.60
N LYS A 406 9.73 -25.39 11.20
CA LYS A 406 8.79 -24.50 11.89
C LYS A 406 7.42 -24.54 11.23
N LYS A 407 6.34 -24.61 12.04
CA LYS A 407 4.98 -24.72 11.52
C LYS A 407 4.57 -23.47 10.76
N GLY A 408 3.78 -23.65 9.70
CA GLY A 408 3.32 -22.55 8.83
C GLY A 408 2.63 -21.44 9.62
N TYR A 409 1.77 -21.81 10.57
CA TYR A 409 1.01 -20.86 11.39
C TYR A 409 1.86 -20.01 12.36
N GLU A 410 3.12 -20.40 12.60
CA GLU A 410 4.03 -19.67 13.48
C GLU A 410 4.81 -18.58 12.74
N TYR A 411 4.67 -18.50 11.41
CA TYR A 411 5.24 -17.44 10.60
C TYR A 411 4.21 -16.33 10.40
N LYS A 412 4.68 -15.07 10.34
CA LYS A 412 3.91 -14.02 9.64
C LYS A 412 4.17 -14.14 8.15
N LEU A 413 3.23 -13.68 7.33
CA LEU A 413 3.40 -13.68 5.87
C LEU A 413 4.66 -12.90 5.42
N SER A 414 5.00 -11.82 6.13
CA SER A 414 6.24 -11.07 5.91
C SER A 414 7.48 -11.95 6.06
N ASP A 415 7.50 -12.82 7.06
CA ASP A 415 8.64 -13.67 7.39
C ASP A 415 8.82 -14.73 6.30
N LEU A 416 7.71 -15.27 5.79
CA LEU A 416 7.71 -16.20 4.65
C LEU A 416 8.28 -15.54 3.38
N ASN A 417 7.87 -14.31 3.10
CA ASN A 417 8.41 -13.56 1.97
C ASN A 417 9.91 -13.30 2.14
N GLU A 418 10.38 -12.95 3.34
CA GLU A 418 11.81 -12.75 3.59
C GLU A 418 12.64 -14.03 3.39
N LEU A 419 12.12 -15.20 3.78
CA LEU A 419 12.77 -16.49 3.56
C LEU A 419 13.04 -16.78 2.08
N PHE A 420 12.12 -16.38 1.18
CA PHE A 420 12.24 -16.65 -0.25
C PHE A 420 13.06 -15.60 -1.02
N TYR A 421 13.34 -14.47 -0.37
CA TYR A 421 14.15 -13.38 -0.90
C TYR A 421 15.58 -13.41 -0.33
N TYR A 422 15.90 -14.43 0.46
CA TYR A 422 17.19 -14.62 1.09
C TYR A 422 18.30 -14.90 0.06
N GLU A 423 19.52 -15.06 0.57
CA GLU A 423 20.70 -15.37 -0.22
C GLU A 423 20.59 -16.70 -0.98
N GLU A 424 21.28 -16.72 -2.11
CA GLU A 424 21.45 -17.90 -2.95
C GLU A 424 22.12 -19.06 -2.20
N GLY A 425 21.79 -20.30 -2.59
CA GLY A 425 22.36 -21.51 -2.00
C GLY A 425 21.66 -21.96 -0.71
N LYS A 426 20.74 -21.17 -0.14
CA LYS A 426 19.95 -21.62 1.01
C LYS A 426 18.97 -22.71 0.62
N LYS A 427 19.00 -23.80 1.38
CA LYS A 427 18.08 -24.92 1.24
C LYS A 427 16.78 -24.62 1.98
N ILE A 428 15.65 -24.75 1.28
CA ILE A 428 14.32 -24.66 1.85
C ILE A 428 13.72 -26.07 1.87
N LYS A 429 13.25 -26.48 3.05
CA LYS A 429 12.48 -27.71 3.24
C LYS A 429 11.04 -27.33 3.53
N MET A 430 10.09 -27.87 2.78
CA MET A 430 8.67 -27.58 2.97
C MET A 430 7.88 -28.87 3.17
N LYS A 431 6.91 -28.83 4.08
CA LYS A 431 5.83 -29.80 4.16
C LYS A 431 4.56 -29.09 3.72
N ILE A 432 3.91 -29.62 2.69
CA ILE A 432 2.66 -29.07 2.16
C ILE A 432 1.55 -30.11 2.24
N ARG A 433 0.31 -29.66 2.09
CA ARG A 433 -0.87 -30.49 1.90
C ARG A 433 -1.49 -30.17 0.54
N ARG A 434 -1.64 -31.19 -0.30
CA ARG A 434 -2.28 -31.11 -1.62
C ARG A 434 -3.36 -32.19 -1.69
N LEU A 435 -4.61 -31.78 -1.92
CA LEU A 435 -5.76 -32.69 -2.00
C LEU A 435 -5.85 -33.67 -0.81
N GLY A 436 -5.58 -33.17 0.41
CA GLY A 436 -5.58 -33.96 1.65
C GLY A 436 -4.30 -34.74 1.93
N ILE A 437 -3.40 -34.89 0.96
CA ILE A 437 -2.15 -35.66 1.10
C ILE A 437 -1.02 -34.73 1.55
N GLU A 438 -0.28 -35.14 2.57
CA GLU A 438 0.92 -34.43 3.01
C GLU A 438 2.14 -34.84 2.18
N ILE A 439 2.85 -33.86 1.61
CA ILE A 439 4.00 -34.07 0.74
C ILE A 439 5.17 -33.23 1.23
N ARG A 440 6.39 -33.79 1.20
CA ARG A 440 7.62 -33.08 1.56
C ARG A 440 8.39 -32.71 0.30
N TYR A 441 8.79 -31.44 0.22
CA TYR A 441 9.61 -30.90 -0.86
C TYR A 441 10.88 -30.28 -0.29
N GLN A 442 11.93 -30.26 -1.12
CA GLN A 442 13.15 -29.53 -0.84
C GLN A 442 13.68 -28.89 -2.11
N PHE A 443 14.15 -27.65 -2.00
CA PHE A 443 14.82 -26.94 -3.10
C PHE A 443 15.85 -25.97 -2.56
N ILE A 444 16.68 -25.45 -3.45
CA ILE A 444 17.74 -24.48 -3.14
C ILE A 444 17.39 -23.16 -3.81
N LEU A 445 17.46 -22.05 -3.08
CA LEU A 445 17.29 -20.72 -3.65
C LEU A 445 18.39 -20.45 -4.67
N LYS A 446 18.01 -20.04 -5.88
CA LYS A 446 18.94 -19.72 -6.96
C LYS A 446 18.65 -18.33 -7.51
N LYS A 447 19.71 -17.60 -7.85
CA LYS A 447 19.54 -16.37 -8.63
C LYS A 447 19.14 -16.72 -10.05
N VAL A 448 18.27 -15.88 -10.60
CA VAL A 448 17.88 -15.91 -12.01
C VAL A 448 18.65 -14.84 -12.80
N ILE A 449 18.96 -13.73 -12.13
CA ILE A 449 19.68 -12.55 -12.63
C ILE A 449 20.60 -11.97 -11.56
#